data_AF-A0A2V0PHI2-F1
#
_entry.id   AF-A0A2V0PHI2-F1
#
_cell.length_a   1.000
_cell.length_b   1.000
_cell.length_c   1.000
_cell.angle_alpha   90.00
_cell.angle_beta   90.00
_cell.angle_gamma   90.00
#
_symmetry.space_group_name_H-M   'P 1'
#
loop_
_entity.id
_entity.type
_entity.pdbx_description
1 polymer ?
#
loop_
_entity_poly.entity_id
_entity_poly.type
_entity_poly.pdbx_seq_one_letter_code
_entity_poly.pdbx_strand_id
1 'polypeptide(L)'
;MPPAFLPALSDDILHYMATTCWEKTAIYDEADICRDAAALMCAGSAFATSLGTKLYGVVSPFRGDDCPGGVDEHSTAAAMRALLKEWELTVGGKKGDLWARIREEVEGGSDACPISRGAKARAVKRQTERIAFFKAHTWGVTKSQVRDLPYVEEYNGRGFAFGGGGAIKTYAIKDIKPIARRNLVTWKQTWAQVEAANTSRKESKKASRKLKDVRTAELFAELARRGSVSEDWARAVLRRFLLPVYRWESSPEPAAETLRAAADEVERHCFLFRFTSYSTLSALMEADYQAARGGKVKWLQMKDEVEPAAQRRALEHWCRGHPSLEAALARPQLPASMHAAITQAWQAAATAGQAAAGAGAGAGAGPSGV
;
A
#
# COMPACT_ATOMS: atom_id res chain seq x y z
N MET A 1 28.97 25.33 25.10
CA MET A 1 29.64 25.81 23.88
C MET A 1 28.74 26.86 23.24
N PRO A 2 29.26 28.02 22.78
CA PRO A 2 28.45 28.95 22.00
C PRO A 2 27.96 28.22 20.74
N PRO A 3 26.71 28.44 20.29
CA PRO A 3 26.21 27.79 19.08
C PRO A 3 27.08 28.25 17.91
N ALA A 4 27.71 27.28 17.24
CA ALA A 4 28.45 27.52 16.01
C ALA A 4 27.56 28.31 15.05
N PHE A 5 28.12 29.36 14.44
CA PHE A 5 27.49 30.11 13.37
C PHE A 5 26.80 29.15 12.41
N LEU A 6 25.50 29.36 12.19
CA LEU A 6 24.72 28.71 11.14
C LEU A 6 25.59 28.67 9.87
N PRO A 7 25.94 27.49 9.31
CA PRO A 7 26.53 27.47 7.98
C PRO A 7 25.53 28.17 7.06
N ALA A 8 25.98 29.30 6.50
CA ALA A 8 25.17 30.31 5.84
C ALA A 8 24.05 29.70 4.99
N LEU A 9 22.81 29.79 5.48
CA LEU A 9 21.66 29.78 4.57
C LEU A 9 21.85 31.01 3.70
N SER A 10 21.87 30.85 2.37
CA SER A 10 22.04 31.99 1.48
C SER A 10 20.91 33.02 1.69
N ASP A 11 21.18 34.29 1.42
CA ASP A 11 20.19 35.37 1.56
C ASP A 11 18.89 35.09 0.78
N ASP A 12 19.00 34.39 -0.36
CA ASP A 12 17.85 33.92 -1.15
C ASP A 12 16.96 32.93 -0.37
N ILE A 13 17.56 32.05 0.44
CA ILE A 13 16.82 31.12 1.29
C ILE A 13 16.11 31.92 2.38
N LEU A 14 16.80 32.85 3.06
CA LEU A 14 16.24 33.74 4.09
C LEU A 14 15.06 34.56 3.56
N HIS A 15 15.18 35.10 2.35
CA HIS A 15 14.14 35.88 1.68
C HIS A 15 12.94 35.02 1.26
N TYR A 16 13.19 33.80 0.76
CA TYR A 16 12.13 32.82 0.50
C TYR A 16 11.40 32.42 1.80
N MET A 17 12.14 32.22 2.91
CA MET A 17 11.53 31.88 4.21
C MET A 17 10.50 32.91 4.66
N ALA A 18 10.80 34.17 4.39
CA ALA A 18 10.00 35.30 4.81
C ALA A 18 8.75 35.52 3.93
N THR A 19 8.71 34.98 2.70
CA THR A 19 7.73 35.35 1.67
C THR A 19 6.71 34.26 1.31
N THR A 20 7.00 32.96 1.46
CA THR A 20 6.15 31.91 0.86
C THR A 20 5.48 30.94 1.83
N CYS A 21 5.52 31.15 3.15
CA CYS A 21 4.96 30.20 4.13
C CYS A 21 5.38 28.74 3.82
N TRP A 22 6.69 28.50 3.76
CA TRP A 22 7.37 27.18 3.69
C TRP A 22 6.51 25.94 3.39
N GLU A 23 6.65 25.37 2.20
CA GLU A 23 6.07 24.06 1.88
C GLU A 23 7.04 22.92 2.23
N LYS A 24 6.54 21.89 2.95
CA LYS A 24 7.29 20.65 3.20
C LYS A 24 7.64 20.00 1.85
N THR A 25 8.91 19.80 1.56
CA THR A 25 9.36 19.05 0.37
C THR A 25 9.90 17.69 0.76
N ALA A 26 10.21 16.85 -0.24
CA ALA A 26 10.75 15.54 0.02
C ALA A 26 12.18 15.56 0.61
N ILE A 27 12.90 16.68 0.47
CA ILE A 27 14.32 16.84 0.83
C ILE A 27 14.51 17.83 1.98
N TYR A 28 13.56 18.75 2.13
CA TYR A 28 13.44 19.67 3.25
C TYR A 28 12.12 19.39 3.98
N ASP A 29 12.20 18.59 5.05
CA ASP A 29 11.03 18.11 5.79
C ASP A 29 10.94 18.70 7.20
N GLU A 30 10.02 18.17 7.99
CA GLU A 30 9.74 18.59 9.36
C GLU A 30 10.97 18.65 10.26
N ALA A 31 11.93 17.74 10.08
CA ALA A 31 13.14 17.73 10.88
C ALA A 31 14.06 18.92 10.57
N ASP A 32 14.06 19.36 9.32
CA ASP A 32 14.89 20.49 8.86
C ASP A 32 14.28 21.82 9.28
N ILE A 33 12.95 21.92 9.16
CA ILE A 33 12.19 23.06 9.65
C ILE A 33 12.39 23.21 11.17
N CYS A 34 12.31 22.13 11.94
CA CYS A 34 12.56 22.17 13.39
C CYS A 34 13.99 22.65 13.70
N ARG A 35 15.00 22.15 12.97
CA ARG A 35 16.40 22.56 13.14
C ARG A 35 16.59 24.05 12.85
N ASP A 36 16.08 24.52 11.72
CA ASP A 36 16.31 25.90 11.25
C ASP A 36 15.49 26.89 12.08
N ALA A 37 14.26 26.52 12.48
CA ALA A 37 13.46 27.28 13.41
C ALA A 37 14.14 27.40 14.78
N ALA A 38 14.69 26.31 15.32
CA ALA A 38 15.44 26.34 16.58
C ALA A 38 16.65 27.28 16.47
N ALA A 39 17.43 27.16 15.40
CA ALA A 39 18.62 27.97 15.21
C ALA A 39 18.29 29.47 15.05
N LEU A 40 17.23 29.80 14.32
CA LEU A 40 16.74 31.18 14.16
C LEU A 40 16.23 31.77 15.47
N MET A 41 15.47 30.99 16.26
CA MET A 41 14.99 31.43 17.57
C MET A 41 16.10 31.55 18.61
N CYS A 42 17.17 30.76 18.50
CA CYS A 42 18.35 30.85 19.36
C CYS A 42 19.35 31.94 18.92
N ALA A 43 19.17 32.57 17.76
CA ALA A 43 20.08 33.61 17.26
C ALA A 43 19.98 34.94 18.04
N GLY A 44 18.93 35.13 18.85
CA GLY A 44 18.78 36.27 19.76
C GLY A 44 18.35 37.61 19.12
N SER A 45 18.15 37.65 17.80
CA SER A 45 17.58 38.81 17.10
C SER A 45 16.06 38.72 17.03
N ALA A 46 15.35 39.81 17.35
CA ALA A 46 13.87 39.84 17.28
C ALA A 46 13.33 39.44 15.89
N PHE A 47 14.03 39.83 14.82
CA PHE A 47 13.69 39.42 13.46
C PHE A 47 13.89 37.91 13.25
N ALA A 48 15.04 37.37 13.66
CA ALA A 48 15.34 35.95 13.54
C ALA A 48 14.38 35.09 14.38
N THR A 49 14.06 35.52 15.60
CA THR A 49 13.10 34.86 16.48
C THR A 49 11.69 34.88 15.90
N SER A 50 11.26 35.99 15.29
CA SER A 50 9.97 36.08 14.59
C SER A 50 9.91 35.15 13.37
N LEU A 51 10.98 35.12 12.56
CA LEU A 51 11.08 34.24 11.41
C LEU A 51 11.09 32.76 11.83
N GLY A 52 11.93 32.40 12.81
CA GLY A 52 11.97 31.06 13.39
C GLY A 52 10.62 30.64 13.97
N THR A 53 9.90 31.58 14.59
CA THR A 53 8.54 31.34 15.09
C THR A 53 7.55 31.02 13.98
N LYS A 54 7.55 31.80 12.90
CA LYS A 54 6.70 31.52 11.72
C LYS A 54 7.02 30.15 11.11
N LEU A 55 8.30 29.81 11.01
CA LEU A 55 8.77 28.50 10.54
C LEU A 55 8.28 27.35 11.41
N TYR A 56 8.42 27.46 12.72
CA TYR A 56 7.96 26.42 13.64
C TYR A 56 6.44 26.23 13.58
N GLY A 57 5.67 27.30 13.31
CA GLY A 57 4.22 27.21 13.08
C GLY A 57 3.82 26.26 11.95
N VAL A 58 4.68 26.03 10.95
CA VAL A 58 4.42 25.10 9.83
C VAL A 58 4.49 23.62 10.25
N VAL A 59 5.22 23.32 11.34
CA VAL A 59 5.46 21.95 11.83
C VAL A 59 4.88 21.66 13.20
N SER A 60 4.37 22.70 13.86
CA SER A 60 3.64 22.61 15.11
C SER A 60 2.16 22.80 14.83
N PRO A 61 1.42 21.71 14.50
CA PRO A 61 0.02 21.80 14.11
C PRO A 61 -0.92 22.34 15.19
N PHE A 62 -0.43 22.53 16.42
CA PHE A 62 -1.22 22.98 17.57
C PHE A 62 -0.75 24.33 18.12
N ARG A 63 0.24 24.96 17.47
CA ARG A 63 0.84 26.20 17.99
C ARG A 63 -0.11 27.37 17.79
N GLY A 64 -0.47 28.04 18.87
CA GLY A 64 -1.36 29.21 18.83
C GLY A 64 -2.85 28.85 18.66
N ASP A 65 -3.19 27.57 18.67
CA ASP A 65 -4.59 27.12 18.72
C ASP A 65 -5.06 27.04 20.17
N ASP A 66 -6.35 27.36 20.40
CA ASP A 66 -7.03 26.94 21.62
C ASP A 66 -7.06 25.40 21.66
N CYS A 67 -6.76 24.80 22.81
CA CYS A 67 -6.66 23.35 22.95
C CYS A 67 -7.91 22.65 22.35
N PRO A 68 -7.76 21.88 21.25
CA PRO A 68 -8.86 21.24 20.56
C PRO A 68 -9.70 20.40 21.52
N GLY A 69 -11.03 20.56 21.47
CA GLY A 69 -11.95 19.86 22.37
C GLY A 69 -12.08 20.45 23.78
N GLY A 70 -11.52 21.65 24.04
CA GLY A 70 -11.70 22.37 25.30
C GLY A 70 -10.89 21.79 26.47
N VAL A 71 -9.82 21.04 26.19
CA VAL A 71 -8.95 20.46 27.21
C VAL A 71 -8.08 21.54 27.84
N ASP A 72 -8.22 21.72 29.15
CA ASP A 72 -7.48 22.70 29.95
C ASP A 72 -6.74 22.03 31.13
N GLU A 73 -6.08 22.82 31.98
CA GLU A 73 -5.37 22.34 33.17
C GLU A 73 -6.29 21.58 34.15
N HIS A 74 -7.58 21.94 34.16
CA HIS A 74 -8.58 21.38 35.05
C HIS A 74 -9.17 20.06 34.52
N SER A 75 -9.04 19.79 33.22
CA SER A 75 -9.54 18.60 32.55
C SER A 75 -9.01 17.29 33.13
N THR A 76 -9.73 16.20 32.92
CA THR A 76 -9.36 14.89 33.49
C THR A 76 -8.10 14.33 32.82
N ALA A 77 -7.35 13.50 33.55
CA ALA A 77 -6.20 12.80 32.96
C ALA A 77 -6.61 11.92 31.76
N ALA A 78 -7.86 11.43 31.72
CA ALA A 78 -8.39 10.67 30.59
C ALA A 78 -8.56 11.56 29.34
N ALA A 79 -9.11 12.77 29.50
CA ALA A 79 -9.24 13.74 28.41
C ALA A 79 -7.87 14.15 27.85
N MET A 80 -6.90 14.44 28.74
CA MET A 80 -5.52 14.77 28.34
C MET A 80 -4.83 13.61 27.60
N ARG A 81 -5.06 12.36 28.02
CA ARG A 81 -4.53 11.17 27.31
C ARG A 81 -5.18 10.96 25.95
N ALA A 82 -6.49 11.22 25.83
CA ALA A 82 -7.20 11.12 24.56
C ALA A 82 -6.63 12.12 23.55
N LEU A 83 -6.45 13.38 23.97
CA LEU A 83 -5.85 14.42 23.13
C LEU A 83 -4.42 14.08 22.72
N LEU A 84 -3.56 13.70 23.67
CA LEU A 84 -2.18 13.30 23.35
C LEU A 84 -2.13 12.07 22.42
N LYS A 85 -3.07 11.14 22.54
CA LYS A 85 -3.16 9.97 21.65
C LYS A 85 -3.58 10.37 20.23
N GLU A 86 -4.53 11.29 20.10
CA GLU A 86 -4.94 11.87 18.82
C GLU A 86 -3.76 12.54 18.12
N TRP A 87 -2.89 13.20 18.90
CA TRP A 87 -1.68 13.86 18.40
C TRP A 87 -0.49 12.92 18.17
N GLU A 88 -0.69 11.61 18.33
CA GLU A 88 0.36 10.58 18.26
C GLU A 88 1.53 10.79 19.25
N LEU A 89 1.26 11.45 20.39
CA LEU A 89 2.22 11.72 21.44
C LEU A 89 2.15 10.70 22.57
N THR A 90 3.21 10.62 23.37
CA THR A 90 3.29 9.71 24.51
C THR A 90 2.23 10.05 25.57
N VAL A 91 1.47 9.05 26.02
CA VAL A 91 0.35 9.19 26.98
C VAL A 91 0.69 8.75 28.42
N GLY A 92 1.95 8.40 28.70
CA GLY A 92 2.40 7.97 30.02
C GLY A 92 2.61 9.13 31.00
N GLY A 93 2.53 8.90 32.31
CA GLY A 93 2.80 9.90 33.36
C GLY A 93 1.58 10.34 34.17
N LYS A 94 1.82 11.24 35.14
CA LYS A 94 0.79 11.85 36.00
C LYS A 94 0.06 12.96 35.25
N LYS A 95 -1.10 13.40 35.76
CA LYS A 95 -1.93 14.47 35.15
C LYS A 95 -1.11 15.72 34.82
N GLY A 96 -0.26 16.19 35.74
CA GLY A 96 0.63 17.33 35.50
C GLY A 96 1.61 17.13 34.35
N ASP A 97 2.16 15.92 34.17
CA ASP A 97 3.08 15.62 33.07
C ASP A 97 2.40 15.60 31.71
N LEU A 98 1.12 15.22 31.67
CA LEU A 98 0.29 15.23 30.47
C LEU A 98 -0.06 16.66 30.08
N TRP A 99 -0.47 17.48 31.05
CA TRP A 99 -0.76 18.89 30.83
C TRP A 99 0.46 19.68 30.38
N ALA A 100 1.63 19.47 31.01
CA ALA A 100 2.88 20.11 30.60
C ALA A 100 3.23 19.79 29.14
N ARG A 101 2.97 18.56 28.67
CA ARG A 101 3.18 18.16 27.27
C ARG A 101 2.22 18.85 26.31
N ILE A 102 0.95 18.96 26.68
CA ILE A 102 -0.06 19.66 25.87
C ILE A 102 0.32 21.13 25.75
N ARG A 103 0.63 21.77 26.88
CA ARG A 103 1.09 23.16 26.94
C ARG A 103 2.33 23.38 26.08
N GLU A 104 3.32 22.49 26.13
CA GLU A 104 4.54 22.58 25.32
C GLU A 104 4.28 22.48 23.80
N GLU A 105 3.26 21.74 23.34
CA GLU A 105 2.92 21.73 21.90
C GLU A 105 2.20 23.00 21.45
N VAL A 106 1.42 23.62 22.35
CA VAL A 106 0.62 24.82 22.07
C VAL A 106 1.47 26.10 22.15
N GLU A 107 2.27 26.21 23.21
CA GLU A 107 3.09 27.40 23.50
C GLU A 107 4.48 27.31 22.85
N GLY A 108 4.99 26.10 22.64
CA GLY A 108 6.33 25.82 22.15
C GLY A 108 7.25 25.20 23.21
N GLY A 109 8.50 24.95 22.82
CA GLY A 109 9.51 24.36 23.70
C GLY A 109 10.03 25.34 24.76
N SER A 110 10.89 24.83 25.65
CA SER A 110 11.55 25.60 26.72
C SER A 110 12.58 26.62 26.21
N ASP A 111 13.06 27.51 27.09
CA ASP A 111 14.18 28.44 26.82
C ASP A 111 15.44 27.76 26.30
N ALA A 112 15.72 26.52 26.75
CA ALA A 112 16.87 25.74 26.29
C ALA A 112 16.71 25.22 24.86
N CYS A 113 15.47 25.03 24.40
CA CYS A 113 15.19 24.71 23.01
C CYS A 113 13.72 25.00 22.68
N PRO A 114 13.45 25.98 21.80
CA PRO A 114 12.11 26.55 21.58
C PRO A 114 11.17 25.64 20.77
N ILE A 115 11.67 24.49 20.31
CA ILE A 115 10.89 23.45 19.63
C ILE A 115 10.36 22.47 20.66
N SER A 116 9.07 22.13 20.60
CA SER A 116 8.47 21.18 21.55
C SER A 116 9.10 19.79 21.46
N ARG A 117 9.02 19.03 22.55
CA ARG A 117 9.44 17.63 22.59
C ARG A 117 8.70 16.74 21.59
N GLY A 118 7.41 16.96 21.34
CA GLY A 118 6.67 16.18 20.36
C GLY A 118 7.15 16.44 18.93
N ALA A 119 7.35 17.70 18.54
CA ALA A 119 7.94 18.06 17.25
C ALA A 119 9.34 17.47 17.07
N LYS A 120 10.18 17.51 18.11
CA LYS A 120 11.50 16.84 18.10
C LYS A 120 11.39 15.33 17.91
N ALA A 121 10.46 14.67 18.61
CA ALA A 121 10.28 13.22 18.49
C ALA A 121 9.83 12.83 17.07
N ARG A 122 8.92 13.60 16.46
CA ARG A 122 8.50 13.43 15.06
C ARG A 122 9.65 13.66 14.10
N ALA A 123 10.45 14.71 14.30
CA ALA A 123 11.65 14.98 13.52
C ALA A 123 12.67 13.84 13.58
N VAL A 124 12.95 13.29 14.76
CA VAL A 124 13.88 12.14 14.94
C VAL A 124 13.33 10.88 14.28
N LYS A 125 12.04 10.58 14.46
CA LYS A 125 11.35 9.48 13.77
C LYS A 125 11.50 9.64 12.26
N ARG A 126 11.32 10.84 11.73
CA ARG A 126 11.44 11.14 10.30
C ARG A 126 12.87 10.97 9.76
N GLN A 127 13.89 11.36 10.53
CA GLN A 127 15.29 11.17 10.14
C GLN A 127 15.72 9.70 10.13
N THR A 128 15.08 8.88 10.96
CA THR A 128 15.36 7.43 11.09
C THR A 128 14.50 6.57 10.16
N GLU A 129 13.44 7.13 9.55
CA GLU A 129 12.70 6.48 8.48
C GLU A 129 13.63 6.05 7.34
N ARG A 130 13.27 4.94 6.70
CA ARG A 130 14.03 4.37 5.60
C ARG A 130 13.34 4.61 4.27
N ILE A 131 14.13 4.85 3.24
CA ILE A 131 13.67 5.03 1.86
C ILE A 131 14.41 4.08 0.94
N ALA A 132 13.69 3.53 -0.03
CA ALA A 132 14.29 2.71 -1.07
C ALA A 132 15.09 3.56 -2.06
N PHE A 133 16.10 2.95 -2.70
CA PHE A 133 16.94 3.64 -3.68
C PHE A 133 16.15 4.38 -4.78
N PHE A 134 15.10 3.77 -5.33
CA PHE A 134 14.30 4.41 -6.39
C PHE A 134 13.69 5.75 -5.95
N LYS A 135 13.38 5.89 -4.65
CA LYS A 135 12.88 7.14 -4.07
C LYS A 135 14.01 8.13 -3.82
N ALA A 136 15.17 7.67 -3.35
CA ALA A 136 16.37 8.51 -3.25
C ALA A 136 16.81 9.05 -4.62
N HIS A 137 16.66 8.25 -5.68
CA HIS A 137 16.98 8.66 -7.05
C HIS A 137 16.14 9.86 -7.53
N THR A 138 14.88 9.98 -7.09
CA THR A 138 14.07 11.17 -7.40
C THR A 138 14.59 12.45 -6.77
N TRP A 139 15.53 12.35 -5.82
CA TRP A 139 16.20 13.48 -5.18
C TRP A 139 17.57 13.77 -5.80
N GLY A 140 17.82 13.26 -7.01
CA GLY A 140 19.09 13.42 -7.72
C GLY A 140 20.22 12.56 -7.18
N VAL A 141 19.95 11.57 -6.31
CA VAL A 141 20.97 10.70 -5.72
C VAL A 141 21.27 9.51 -6.62
N THR A 142 22.55 9.29 -6.92
CA THR A 142 23.00 8.21 -7.82
C THR A 142 23.41 6.94 -7.09
N LYS A 143 23.47 5.80 -7.80
CA LYS A 143 23.87 4.50 -7.20
C LYS A 143 25.28 4.53 -6.60
N SER A 144 26.21 5.22 -7.26
CA SER A 144 27.60 5.34 -6.78
C SER A 144 27.67 6.10 -5.46
N GLN A 145 26.83 7.13 -5.28
CA GLN A 145 26.82 7.95 -4.07
C GLN A 145 26.25 7.24 -2.84
N VAL A 146 25.43 6.19 -3.02
CA VAL A 146 24.83 5.43 -1.90
C VAL A 146 25.51 4.09 -1.66
N ARG A 147 26.50 3.72 -2.48
CA ARG A 147 27.15 2.41 -2.45
C ARG A 147 27.71 2.08 -1.06
N ASP A 148 28.28 3.08 -0.40
CA ASP A 148 29.00 2.93 0.86
C ASP A 148 28.11 3.32 2.07
N LEU A 149 26.81 3.57 1.85
CA LEU A 149 25.88 3.91 2.93
C LEU A 149 25.29 2.66 3.61
N PRO A 150 25.02 2.72 4.92
CA PRO A 150 24.31 1.65 5.62
C PRO A 150 22.92 1.41 5.03
N TYR A 151 22.67 0.20 4.55
CA TYR A 151 21.37 -0.21 4.04
C TYR A 151 20.78 -1.37 4.84
N VAL A 152 19.47 -1.54 4.72
CA VAL A 152 18.73 -2.70 5.22
C VAL A 152 18.01 -3.30 4.02
N GLU A 153 18.05 -4.61 3.93
CA GLU A 153 17.31 -5.35 2.91
C GLU A 153 15.90 -5.64 3.43
N GLU A 154 14.91 -4.99 2.82
CA GLU A 154 13.51 -5.21 3.12
C GLU A 154 12.88 -6.06 2.01
N TYR A 155 12.24 -7.16 2.42
CA TYR A 155 11.49 -7.98 1.49
C TYR A 155 10.18 -7.28 1.13
N ASN A 156 10.05 -6.87 -0.12
CA ASN A 156 8.83 -6.24 -0.57
C ASN A 156 7.76 -7.32 -0.75
N GLY A 157 6.83 -7.46 0.21
CA GLY A 157 5.69 -8.38 0.12
C GLY A 157 4.74 -8.12 -1.07
N ARG A 158 5.00 -7.09 -1.88
CA ARG A 158 4.33 -6.84 -3.16
C ARG A 158 5.01 -7.51 -4.38
N GLY A 159 6.19 -8.11 -4.21
CA GLY A 159 6.99 -8.69 -5.29
C GLY A 159 6.49 -10.03 -5.84
N PHE A 160 5.53 -10.69 -5.17
CA PHE A 160 4.99 -11.97 -5.64
C PHE A 160 4.15 -11.86 -6.94
N ALA A 161 3.74 -10.65 -7.35
CA ALA A 161 2.89 -10.47 -8.53
C ALA A 161 3.65 -10.32 -9.86
N PHE A 162 4.98 -10.09 -9.85
CA PHE A 162 5.74 -9.71 -11.06
C PHE A 162 7.12 -10.39 -11.19
N GLY A 163 7.31 -11.62 -10.70
CA GLY A 163 8.50 -12.43 -11.01
C GLY A 163 9.86 -11.91 -10.51
N GLY A 164 9.89 -10.79 -9.77
CA GLY A 164 11.08 -10.16 -9.22
C GLY A 164 10.98 -9.99 -7.71
N GLY A 165 10.87 -11.09 -6.98
CA GLY A 165 10.82 -11.12 -5.51
C GLY A 165 12.18 -10.90 -4.84
N GLY A 166 12.89 -9.83 -5.22
CA GLY A 166 14.19 -9.47 -4.65
C GLY A 166 14.05 -8.58 -3.41
N ALA A 167 14.96 -8.75 -2.46
CA ALA A 167 15.11 -7.82 -1.34
C ALA A 167 15.45 -6.41 -1.86
N ILE A 168 14.77 -5.39 -1.35
CA ILE A 168 15.02 -3.99 -1.71
C ILE A 168 15.93 -3.36 -0.67
N LYS A 169 17.02 -2.74 -1.12
CA LYS A 169 17.88 -1.94 -0.26
C LYS A 169 17.19 -0.63 0.12
N THR A 170 16.92 -0.45 1.40
CA THR A 170 16.44 0.80 2.00
C THR A 170 17.56 1.47 2.76
N TYR A 171 17.59 2.80 2.78
CA TYR A 171 18.61 3.65 3.39
C TYR A 171 17.95 4.62 4.35
N ALA A 172 18.62 4.99 5.45
CA ALA A 172 18.05 5.98 6.37
C ALA A 172 18.02 7.37 5.71
N ILE A 173 16.94 8.12 5.91
CA ILE A 173 16.78 9.46 5.33
C ILE A 173 17.92 10.40 5.75
N LYS A 174 18.39 10.30 7.00
CA LYS A 174 19.51 11.10 7.52
C LYS A 174 20.81 10.95 6.70
N ASP A 175 21.03 9.81 6.05
CA ASP A 175 22.25 9.52 5.28
C ASP A 175 22.10 9.94 3.81
N ILE A 176 20.87 9.85 3.27
CA ILE A 176 20.56 10.23 1.89
C ILE A 176 20.45 11.75 1.72
N LYS A 177 19.84 12.45 2.68
CA LYS A 177 19.57 13.90 2.59
C LYS A 177 20.80 14.76 2.34
N PRO A 178 21.94 14.57 3.04
CA PRO A 178 23.14 15.35 2.79
C PRO A 178 23.63 15.24 1.35
N ILE A 179 23.53 14.05 0.75
CA ILE A 179 23.89 13.82 -0.66
C ILE A 179 22.91 14.53 -1.58
N ALA A 180 21.61 14.38 -1.34
CA ALA A 180 20.57 15.06 -2.12
C ALA A 180 20.76 16.58 -2.11
N ARG A 181 21.06 17.18 -0.95
CA ARG A 181 21.34 18.62 -0.82
C ARG A 181 22.57 19.08 -1.58
N ARG A 182 23.65 18.29 -1.60
CA ARG A 182 24.85 18.64 -2.38
C ARG A 182 24.58 18.62 -3.88
N ASN A 183 23.77 17.67 -4.34
CA ASN A 183 23.40 17.55 -5.75
C ASN A 183 22.41 18.65 -6.19
N LEU A 184 21.70 19.25 -5.24
CA LEU A 184 20.72 20.30 -5.46
C LEU A 184 21.29 21.65 -5.05
N VAL A 185 22.07 22.22 -5.95
CA VAL A 185 22.85 23.46 -5.72
C VAL A 185 21.94 24.66 -5.41
N THR A 186 20.70 24.67 -5.91
CA THR A 186 19.72 25.74 -5.63
C THR A 186 18.31 25.18 -5.38
N TRP A 187 17.53 25.89 -4.55
CA TRP A 187 16.12 25.57 -4.30
C TRP A 187 15.29 25.52 -5.59
N LYS A 188 15.58 26.43 -6.53
CA LYS A 188 14.94 26.50 -7.86
C LYS A 188 15.14 25.22 -8.67
N GLN A 189 16.32 24.59 -8.61
CA GLN A 189 16.60 23.32 -9.28
C GLN A 189 15.88 22.14 -8.60
N THR A 190 15.77 22.17 -7.27
CA THR A 190 15.01 21.16 -6.50
C THR A 190 13.54 21.17 -6.90
N TRP A 191 12.94 22.36 -6.95
CA TRP A 191 11.54 22.52 -7.31
C TRP A 191 11.27 22.10 -8.76
N ALA A 192 12.11 22.53 -9.71
CA ALA A 192 11.99 22.15 -11.11
C ALA A 192 12.05 20.61 -11.30
N GLN A 193 12.92 19.91 -10.58
CA GLN A 193 12.98 18.44 -10.63
C GLN A 193 11.75 17.77 -10.02
N VAL A 194 11.24 18.29 -8.90
CA VAL A 194 10.02 17.78 -8.25
C VAL A 194 8.80 18.01 -9.13
N GLU A 195 8.67 19.19 -9.76
CA GLU A 195 7.60 19.49 -10.71
C GLU A 195 7.68 18.59 -11.96
N ALA A 196 8.87 18.41 -12.53
CA ALA A 196 9.07 17.51 -13.67
C ALA A 196 8.69 16.06 -13.32
N ALA A 197 9.10 15.57 -12.15
CA ALA A 197 8.74 14.23 -11.67
C ALA A 197 7.23 14.08 -11.42
N ASN A 198 6.59 15.10 -10.85
CA ASN A 198 5.13 15.11 -10.63
C ASN A 198 4.35 15.15 -11.96
N THR A 199 4.81 15.94 -12.92
CA THR A 199 4.24 16.01 -14.27
C THR A 199 4.37 14.67 -14.98
N SER A 200 5.58 14.09 -15.01
CA SER A 200 5.83 12.76 -15.58
C SER A 200 4.97 11.68 -14.91
N ARG A 201 4.76 11.74 -13.58
CA ARG A 201 3.87 10.83 -12.87
C ARG A 201 2.40 11.02 -13.25
N LYS A 202 1.94 12.27 -13.41
CA LYS A 202 0.57 12.58 -13.87
C LYS A 202 0.35 12.05 -15.29
N GLU A 203 1.31 12.26 -16.18
CA GLU A 203 1.29 11.77 -17.56
C GLU A 203 1.30 10.24 -17.61
N SER A 204 2.16 9.58 -16.85
CA SER A 204 2.21 8.12 -16.73
C SER A 204 0.88 7.55 -16.24
N LYS A 205 0.24 8.21 -15.24
CA LYS A 205 -1.08 7.82 -14.74
C LYS A 205 -2.17 8.01 -15.80
N LYS A 206 -2.10 9.09 -16.59
CA LYS A 206 -3.03 9.35 -17.70
C LYS A 206 -2.86 8.31 -18.81
N ALA A 207 -1.62 7.99 -19.18
CA ALA A 207 -1.30 6.96 -20.16
C ALA A 207 -1.78 5.57 -19.71
N SER A 208 -1.52 5.20 -18.45
CA SER A 208 -1.99 3.95 -17.84
C SER A 208 -3.52 3.85 -17.85
N ARG A 209 -4.24 4.93 -17.51
CA ARG A 209 -5.71 4.97 -17.60
C ARG A 209 -6.21 4.79 -19.03
N LYS A 210 -5.65 5.53 -19.99
CA LYS A 210 -6.02 5.40 -21.41
C LYS A 210 -5.80 3.97 -21.92
N LEU A 211 -4.66 3.38 -21.57
CA LEU A 211 -4.33 2.01 -21.95
C LEU A 211 -5.29 0.99 -21.32
N LYS A 212 -5.69 1.20 -20.06
CA LYS A 212 -6.70 0.39 -19.38
C LYS A 212 -8.04 0.46 -20.11
N ASP A 213 -8.48 1.65 -20.52
CA ASP A 213 -9.77 1.84 -21.20
C ASP A 213 -9.78 1.12 -22.57
N VAL A 214 -8.72 1.28 -23.36
CA VAL A 214 -8.56 0.59 -24.66
C VAL A 214 -8.63 -0.92 -24.48
N ARG A 215 -7.83 -1.47 -23.56
CA ARG A 215 -7.77 -2.92 -23.36
C ARG A 215 -9.06 -3.50 -22.76
N THR A 216 -9.77 -2.72 -21.96
CA THR A 216 -11.09 -3.10 -21.47
C THR A 216 -12.09 -3.19 -22.62
N ALA A 217 -12.02 -2.27 -23.59
CA ALA A 217 -12.84 -2.33 -24.80
C ALA A 217 -12.49 -3.54 -25.68
N GLU A 218 -11.20 -3.85 -25.86
CA GLU A 218 -10.74 -5.04 -26.60
C GLU A 218 -11.24 -6.34 -25.95
N LEU A 219 -11.21 -6.42 -24.61
CA LEU A 219 -11.75 -7.56 -23.86
C LEU A 219 -13.26 -7.73 -24.10
N PHE A 220 -14.03 -6.64 -24.04
CA PHE A 220 -15.47 -6.72 -24.33
C PHE A 220 -15.76 -7.10 -25.78
N ALA A 221 -14.96 -6.62 -26.74
CA ALA A 221 -15.08 -7.02 -28.13
C ALA A 221 -14.80 -8.53 -28.32
N GLU A 222 -13.77 -9.06 -27.67
CA GLU A 222 -13.47 -10.51 -27.71
C GLU A 222 -14.57 -11.35 -27.05
N LEU A 223 -15.10 -10.92 -25.89
CA LEU A 223 -16.21 -11.60 -25.23
C LEU A 223 -17.49 -11.56 -26.08
N ALA A 224 -17.78 -10.43 -26.72
CA ALA A 224 -18.92 -10.29 -27.64
C ALA A 224 -18.77 -11.21 -28.85
N ARG A 225 -17.55 -11.33 -29.42
CA ARG A 225 -17.24 -12.26 -30.52
C ARG A 225 -17.46 -13.73 -30.13
N ARG A 226 -17.21 -14.08 -28.87
CA ARG A 226 -17.43 -15.44 -28.34
C ARG A 226 -18.90 -15.74 -28.03
N GLY A 227 -19.72 -14.71 -27.78
CA GLY A 227 -21.18 -14.84 -27.59
C GLY A 227 -21.59 -15.56 -26.30
N SER A 228 -20.67 -15.82 -25.38
CA SER A 228 -20.87 -16.64 -24.18
C SER A 228 -21.33 -15.83 -22.95
N VAL A 229 -21.01 -14.53 -22.90
CA VAL A 229 -21.20 -13.65 -21.74
C VAL A 229 -21.74 -12.30 -22.18
N SER A 230 -22.76 -11.76 -21.50
CA SER A 230 -23.24 -10.40 -21.74
C SER A 230 -22.30 -9.36 -21.14
N GLU A 231 -22.25 -8.18 -21.76
CA GLU A 231 -21.39 -7.08 -21.30
C GLU A 231 -21.64 -6.71 -19.83
N ASP A 232 -22.91 -6.70 -19.38
CA ASP A 232 -23.26 -6.38 -17.99
C ASP A 232 -22.67 -7.38 -16.99
N TRP A 233 -22.72 -8.68 -17.32
CA TRP A 233 -22.14 -9.73 -16.49
C TRP A 233 -20.61 -9.63 -16.44
N ALA A 234 -19.99 -9.37 -17.58
CA ALA A 234 -18.55 -9.16 -17.66
C ALA A 234 -18.13 -7.92 -16.84
N ARG A 235 -18.87 -6.80 -16.91
CA ARG A 235 -18.65 -5.59 -16.08
C ARG A 235 -18.77 -5.89 -14.59
N ALA A 236 -19.77 -6.66 -14.18
CA ALA A 236 -19.98 -7.03 -12.78
C ALA A 236 -18.83 -7.89 -12.23
N VAL A 237 -18.37 -8.89 -12.99
CA VAL A 237 -17.22 -9.74 -12.63
C VAL A 237 -15.93 -8.93 -12.54
N LEU A 238 -15.65 -8.06 -13.51
CA LEU A 238 -14.46 -7.21 -13.50
C LEU A 238 -14.40 -6.29 -12.27
N ARG A 239 -15.54 -5.73 -11.84
CA ARG A 239 -15.64 -4.90 -10.64
C ARG A 239 -15.41 -5.71 -9.36
N ARG A 240 -16.00 -6.92 -9.28
CA ARG A 240 -15.98 -7.76 -8.07
C ARG A 240 -14.61 -8.38 -7.80
N PHE A 241 -13.96 -8.90 -8.84
CA PHE A 241 -12.75 -9.72 -8.69
C PHE A 241 -11.46 -8.96 -8.85
N LEU A 242 -11.54 -7.68 -9.26
CA LEU A 242 -10.37 -6.89 -9.65
C LEU A 242 -9.46 -7.72 -10.56
N LEU A 243 -10.08 -8.46 -11.50
CA LEU A 243 -9.37 -9.44 -12.31
C LEU A 243 -8.12 -8.80 -12.89
N PRO A 244 -6.98 -9.50 -12.92
CA PRO A 244 -5.71 -8.98 -13.38
C PRO A 244 -5.67 -8.74 -14.90
N VAL A 245 -6.75 -8.20 -15.48
CA VAL A 245 -6.70 -7.20 -16.56
C VAL A 245 -5.60 -6.16 -16.26
N TYR A 246 -5.32 -5.92 -14.97
CA TYR A 246 -4.21 -5.09 -14.46
C TYR A 246 -2.80 -5.67 -14.63
N ARG A 247 -2.59 -6.97 -14.89
CA ARG A 247 -1.24 -7.47 -15.23
C ARG A 247 -0.75 -6.92 -16.58
N TRP A 248 -1.67 -6.42 -17.41
CA TRP A 248 -1.33 -5.71 -18.64
C TRP A 248 -0.59 -4.39 -18.39
N GLU A 249 -0.71 -3.75 -17.21
CA GLU A 249 -0.09 -2.43 -16.93
C GLU A 249 1.44 -2.43 -17.04
N SER A 250 2.07 -3.62 -17.01
CA SER A 250 3.53 -3.77 -17.02
C SER A 250 4.12 -4.32 -18.33
N SER A 251 3.29 -4.81 -19.25
CA SER A 251 3.75 -5.35 -20.54
C SER A 251 3.47 -4.35 -21.68
N PRO A 252 4.49 -3.90 -22.42
CA PRO A 252 4.35 -2.91 -23.49
C PRO A 252 3.52 -3.42 -24.67
N GLU A 253 3.34 -4.74 -24.81
CA GLU A 253 2.45 -5.33 -25.82
C GLU A 253 1.45 -6.28 -25.16
N PRO A 254 0.14 -6.17 -25.50
CA PRO A 254 -0.77 -7.27 -25.28
C PRO A 254 -0.47 -8.34 -26.33
N ALA A 255 0.30 -9.37 -25.98
CA ALA A 255 0.24 -10.58 -26.78
C ALA A 255 -1.24 -11.01 -26.85
N ALA A 256 -1.74 -11.35 -28.04
CA ALA A 256 -3.14 -11.77 -28.22
C ALA A 256 -3.54 -12.91 -27.24
N GLU A 257 -2.55 -13.69 -26.81
CA GLU A 257 -2.63 -14.70 -25.75
C GLU A 257 -3.09 -14.13 -24.40
N THR A 258 -2.58 -12.97 -23.99
CA THR A 258 -2.96 -12.31 -22.73
C THR A 258 -4.40 -11.78 -22.77
N LEU A 259 -4.88 -11.36 -23.95
CA LEU A 259 -6.28 -10.98 -24.16
C LEU A 259 -7.20 -12.20 -24.05
N ARG A 260 -6.82 -13.31 -24.70
CA ARG A 260 -7.56 -14.57 -24.64
C ARG A 260 -7.65 -15.11 -23.21
N ALA A 261 -6.55 -15.15 -22.49
CA ALA A 261 -6.51 -15.61 -21.10
C ALA A 261 -7.41 -14.76 -20.18
N ALA A 262 -7.45 -13.44 -20.39
CA ALA A 262 -8.36 -12.56 -19.64
C ALA A 262 -9.83 -12.82 -19.99
N ALA A 263 -10.15 -13.05 -21.26
CA ALA A 263 -11.50 -13.42 -21.68
C ALA A 263 -11.93 -14.78 -21.10
N ASP A 264 -11.04 -15.78 -21.13
CA ASP A 264 -11.28 -17.10 -20.52
C ASP A 264 -11.56 -16.97 -19.01
N GLU A 265 -10.82 -16.11 -18.32
CA GLU A 265 -11.00 -15.89 -16.89
C GLU A 265 -12.33 -15.18 -16.58
N VAL A 266 -12.75 -14.21 -17.38
CA VAL A 266 -14.08 -13.58 -17.24
C VAL A 266 -15.18 -14.60 -17.49
N GLU A 267 -15.10 -15.38 -18.56
CA GLU A 267 -16.06 -16.44 -18.89
C GLU A 267 -16.19 -17.46 -17.76
N ARG A 268 -15.05 -17.90 -17.21
CA ARG A 268 -14.97 -18.80 -16.06
C ARG A 268 -15.70 -18.26 -14.85
N HIS A 269 -15.42 -17.03 -14.46
CA HIS A 269 -16.10 -16.41 -13.32
C HIS A 269 -17.59 -16.20 -13.60
N CYS A 270 -17.98 -15.73 -14.79
CA CYS A 270 -19.39 -15.59 -15.14
C CYS A 270 -20.12 -16.94 -15.08
N PHE A 271 -19.50 -18.02 -15.56
CA PHE A 271 -20.07 -19.37 -15.48
C PHE A 271 -20.22 -19.84 -14.04
N LEU A 272 -19.15 -19.73 -13.23
CA LEU A 272 -19.16 -20.12 -11.83
C LEU A 272 -20.26 -19.40 -11.04
N PHE A 273 -20.43 -18.10 -11.25
CA PHE A 273 -21.45 -17.30 -10.55
C PHE A 273 -22.87 -17.64 -10.96
N ARG A 274 -23.12 -17.88 -12.25
CA ARG A 274 -24.48 -18.06 -12.76
C ARG A 274 -24.97 -19.49 -12.63
N PHE A 275 -24.08 -20.46 -12.77
CA PHE A 275 -24.48 -21.85 -13.00
C PHE A 275 -23.95 -22.83 -11.95
N THR A 276 -23.16 -22.37 -10.97
CA THR A 276 -22.62 -23.24 -9.92
C THR A 276 -22.89 -22.69 -8.51
N SER A 277 -22.57 -23.48 -7.48
CA SER A 277 -22.67 -23.09 -6.07
C SER A 277 -21.45 -22.30 -5.55
N TYR A 278 -20.62 -21.77 -6.45
CA TYR A 278 -19.35 -21.09 -6.11
C TYR A 278 -19.52 -20.00 -5.05
N SER A 279 -20.49 -19.09 -5.20
CA SER A 279 -20.68 -17.97 -4.27
C SER A 279 -20.93 -18.44 -2.84
N THR A 280 -21.77 -19.46 -2.68
CA THR A 280 -22.10 -20.04 -1.37
C THR A 280 -20.91 -20.79 -0.80
N LEU A 281 -20.22 -21.59 -1.61
CA LEU A 281 -19.02 -22.32 -1.18
C LEU A 281 -17.88 -21.39 -0.77
N SER A 282 -17.65 -20.32 -1.54
CA SER A 282 -16.65 -19.29 -1.20
C SER A 282 -17.00 -18.66 0.15
N ALA A 283 -18.25 -18.24 0.36
CA ALA A 283 -18.68 -17.63 1.61
C ALA A 283 -18.53 -18.57 2.82
N LEU A 284 -18.89 -19.84 2.68
CA LEU A 284 -18.74 -20.84 3.74
C LEU A 284 -17.26 -21.09 4.06
N MET A 285 -16.44 -21.29 3.03
CA MET A 285 -15.01 -21.55 3.22
C MET A 285 -14.27 -20.33 3.76
N GLU A 286 -14.69 -19.11 3.40
CA GLU A 286 -14.17 -17.86 3.97
C GLU A 286 -14.53 -17.72 5.45
N ALA A 287 -15.74 -18.13 5.86
CA ALA A 287 -16.17 -18.09 7.26
C ALA A 287 -15.37 -19.06 8.15
N ASP A 288 -15.02 -20.23 7.61
CA ASP A 288 -14.25 -21.25 8.33
C ASP A 288 -12.72 -21.03 8.24
N TYR A 289 -12.26 -20.06 7.45
CA TYR A 289 -10.84 -19.85 7.20
C TYR A 289 -10.12 -19.16 8.38
N GLN A 290 -9.25 -19.92 9.07
CA GLN A 290 -8.37 -19.41 10.10
C GLN A 290 -6.99 -19.06 9.53
N ALA A 291 -6.76 -17.76 9.27
CA ALA A 291 -5.47 -17.29 8.79
C ALA A 291 -4.41 -17.26 9.91
N ALA A 292 -3.18 -17.63 9.56
CA ALA A 292 -2.03 -17.62 10.47
C ALA A 292 -1.54 -16.21 10.85
N ARG A 293 -1.93 -15.17 10.11
CA ARG A 293 -1.49 -13.77 10.31
C ARG A 293 -2.65 -12.79 10.13
N GLY A 294 -2.54 -11.58 10.69
CA GLY A 294 -3.58 -10.56 10.61
C GLY A 294 -3.54 -9.67 9.35
N GLY A 295 -4.64 -8.97 9.09
CA GLY A 295 -4.72 -7.84 8.13
C GLY A 295 -4.60 -8.23 6.65
N LYS A 296 -3.77 -7.50 5.88
CA LYS A 296 -3.64 -7.69 4.42
C LYS A 296 -3.07 -9.06 4.03
N VAL A 297 -2.23 -9.65 4.88
CA VAL A 297 -1.64 -10.99 4.64
C VAL A 297 -2.72 -12.06 4.75
N LYS A 298 -3.66 -11.93 5.70
CA LYS A 298 -4.85 -12.79 5.79
C LYS A 298 -5.65 -12.80 4.49
N TRP A 299 -5.90 -11.62 3.92
CA TRP A 299 -6.69 -11.51 2.70
C TRP A 299 -6.01 -12.17 1.49
N LEU A 300 -4.70 -12.01 1.33
CA LEU A 300 -3.94 -12.64 0.25
C LEU A 300 -3.92 -14.18 0.40
N GLN A 301 -3.63 -14.68 1.60
CA GLN A 301 -3.63 -16.13 1.88
C GLN A 301 -5.00 -16.75 1.65
N MET A 302 -6.06 -16.07 2.11
CA MET A 302 -7.44 -16.49 1.85
C MET A 302 -7.73 -16.55 0.34
N LYS A 303 -7.31 -15.56 -0.45
CA LYS A 303 -7.48 -15.57 -1.90
C LYS A 303 -6.71 -16.71 -2.58
N ASP A 304 -5.49 -17.01 -2.14
CA ASP A 304 -4.66 -18.04 -2.77
C ASP A 304 -5.12 -19.47 -2.43
N GLU A 305 -5.76 -19.66 -1.28
CA GLU A 305 -6.17 -21.00 -0.79
C GLU A 305 -7.68 -21.27 -0.95
N VAL A 306 -8.53 -20.32 -0.54
CA VAL A 306 -9.99 -20.52 -0.48
C VAL A 306 -10.62 -20.42 -1.86
N GLU A 307 -10.25 -19.40 -2.65
CA GLU A 307 -10.88 -19.15 -3.96
C GLU A 307 -10.66 -20.32 -4.94
N PRO A 308 -9.44 -20.85 -5.16
CA PRO A 308 -9.25 -22.01 -6.03
C PRO A 308 -9.95 -23.27 -5.51
N ALA A 309 -10.00 -23.47 -4.19
CA ALA A 309 -10.65 -24.63 -3.59
C ALA A 309 -12.18 -24.58 -3.73
N ALA A 310 -12.79 -23.41 -3.51
CA ALA A 310 -14.21 -23.17 -3.72
C ALA A 310 -14.60 -23.36 -5.20
N GLN A 311 -13.75 -22.89 -6.13
CA GLN A 311 -13.97 -23.10 -7.58
C GLN A 311 -13.96 -24.60 -7.93
N ARG A 312 -12.95 -25.35 -7.48
CA ARG A 312 -12.87 -26.80 -7.75
C ARG A 312 -14.11 -27.54 -7.23
N ARG A 313 -14.50 -27.30 -5.97
CA ARG A 313 -15.68 -27.93 -5.37
C ARG A 313 -16.98 -27.55 -6.10
N ALA A 314 -17.11 -26.30 -6.53
CA ALA A 314 -18.27 -25.85 -7.29
C ALA A 314 -18.38 -26.55 -8.65
N LEU A 315 -17.26 -26.73 -9.35
CA LEU A 315 -17.22 -27.46 -10.63
C LEU A 315 -17.50 -28.96 -10.44
N GLU A 316 -16.92 -29.59 -9.42
CA GLU A 316 -17.21 -30.99 -9.08
C GLU A 316 -18.70 -31.20 -8.78
N HIS A 317 -19.29 -30.34 -7.95
CA HIS A 317 -20.72 -30.39 -7.63
C HIS A 317 -21.58 -30.22 -8.87
N TRP A 318 -21.24 -29.26 -9.75
CA TRP A 318 -21.95 -29.05 -11.00
C TRP A 318 -21.85 -30.27 -11.94
N CYS A 319 -20.66 -30.86 -12.09
CA CYS A 319 -20.45 -32.05 -12.92
C CYS A 319 -21.28 -33.25 -12.46
N ARG A 320 -21.44 -33.47 -11.15
CA ARG A 320 -22.28 -34.55 -10.60
C ARG A 320 -23.76 -34.42 -10.98
N GLY A 321 -24.21 -33.22 -11.33
CA GLY A 321 -25.57 -32.96 -11.82
C GLY A 321 -25.80 -33.41 -13.26
N HIS A 322 -24.80 -33.98 -13.94
CA HIS A 322 -24.85 -34.39 -15.33
C HIS A 322 -24.63 -35.90 -15.50
N PRO A 323 -25.29 -36.54 -16.50
CA PRO A 323 -25.22 -37.99 -16.69
C PRO A 323 -23.92 -38.48 -17.34
N SER A 324 -23.23 -37.64 -18.12
CA SER A 324 -21.94 -37.95 -18.73
C SER A 324 -21.13 -36.67 -19.01
N LEU A 325 -19.83 -36.81 -19.28
CA LEU A 325 -18.95 -35.70 -19.63
C LEU A 325 -19.41 -35.05 -20.96
N GLU A 326 -19.81 -35.86 -21.93
CA GLU A 326 -20.34 -35.38 -23.22
C GLU A 326 -21.61 -34.55 -23.01
N ALA A 327 -22.52 -35.00 -22.14
CA ALA A 327 -23.73 -34.25 -21.82
C ALA A 327 -23.43 -32.93 -21.08
N ALA A 328 -22.40 -32.90 -20.24
CA ALA A 328 -21.96 -31.68 -19.57
C ALA A 328 -21.31 -30.69 -20.56
N LEU A 329 -20.46 -31.17 -21.47
CA LEU A 329 -19.77 -30.36 -22.48
C LEU A 329 -20.72 -29.86 -23.58
N ALA A 330 -21.81 -30.58 -23.87
CA ALA A 330 -22.81 -30.18 -24.86
C ALA A 330 -23.78 -29.07 -24.37
N ARG A 331 -23.59 -28.54 -23.15
CA ARG A 331 -24.47 -27.52 -22.58
C ARG A 331 -24.31 -26.18 -23.31
N PRO A 332 -25.39 -25.58 -23.87
CA PRO A 332 -25.30 -24.30 -24.57
C PRO A 332 -24.73 -23.14 -23.74
N GLN A 333 -24.89 -23.20 -22.42
CA GLN A 333 -24.40 -22.20 -21.48
C GLN A 333 -22.96 -22.38 -21.04
N LEU A 334 -22.27 -23.46 -21.46
CA LEU A 334 -20.88 -23.72 -21.11
C LEU A 334 -19.96 -23.01 -22.12
N PRO A 335 -19.13 -22.04 -21.70
CA PRO A 335 -18.14 -21.43 -22.58
C PRO A 335 -17.09 -22.46 -23.00
N ALA A 336 -16.60 -22.39 -24.23
CA ALA A 336 -15.55 -23.28 -24.73
C ALA A 336 -14.27 -23.24 -23.87
N SER A 337 -13.95 -22.08 -23.29
CA SER A 337 -12.85 -21.88 -22.35
C SER A 337 -12.95 -22.73 -21.08
N MET A 338 -14.16 -23.18 -20.72
CA MET A 338 -14.41 -24.02 -19.55
C MET A 338 -14.25 -25.51 -19.82
N HIS A 339 -14.16 -25.95 -21.07
CA HIS A 339 -14.16 -27.38 -21.42
C HIS A 339 -13.02 -28.13 -20.71
N ALA A 340 -11.79 -27.60 -20.75
CA ALA A 340 -10.65 -28.21 -20.09
C ALA A 340 -10.83 -28.31 -18.57
N ALA A 341 -11.35 -27.26 -17.93
CA ALA A 341 -11.59 -27.24 -16.49
C ALA A 341 -12.68 -28.24 -16.08
N ILE A 342 -13.74 -28.37 -16.88
CA ILE A 342 -14.80 -29.37 -16.68
C ILE A 342 -14.27 -30.79 -16.85
N THR A 343 -13.49 -31.06 -17.90
CA THR A 343 -12.86 -32.37 -18.12
C THR A 343 -11.96 -32.76 -16.94
N GLN A 344 -11.13 -31.83 -16.45
CA GLN A 344 -10.27 -32.07 -15.29
C GLN A 344 -11.08 -32.33 -14.00
N ALA A 345 -12.13 -31.54 -13.74
CA ALA A 345 -12.99 -31.74 -12.58
C ALA A 345 -13.73 -33.09 -12.63
N TRP A 346 -14.17 -33.50 -13.83
CA TRP A 346 -14.82 -34.79 -14.07
C TRP A 346 -13.88 -35.96 -13.79
N GLN A 347 -12.64 -35.90 -14.30
CA GLN A 347 -11.61 -36.91 -14.07
C GLN A 347 -11.26 -37.01 -12.58
N ALA A 348 -11.05 -35.88 -11.91
CA ALA A 348 -10.75 -35.85 -10.48
C ALA A 348 -11.88 -36.47 -9.62
N ALA A 349 -13.15 -36.21 -9.98
CA ALA A 349 -14.30 -36.81 -9.30
C ALA A 349 -14.36 -38.33 -9.50
N ALA A 350 -14.03 -38.83 -10.69
CA ALA A 350 -13.99 -40.27 -10.97
C ALA A 350 -12.88 -40.98 -10.17
N THR A 351 -11.69 -40.39 -10.07
CA THR A 351 -10.57 -40.94 -9.29
C THR A 351 -10.87 -40.94 -7.78
N ALA A 352 -11.51 -39.90 -7.26
CA ALA A 352 -11.93 -39.83 -5.86
C ALA A 352 -12.99 -40.91 -5.52
N GLY A 353 -13.92 -41.18 -6.44
CA GLY A 353 -14.91 -42.25 -6.29
C GLY A 353 -14.29 -43.65 -6.25
N GLN A 354 -13.27 -43.91 -7.07
CA GLN A 354 -12.53 -45.18 -7.08
C GLN A 354 -11.70 -45.37 -5.80
N ALA A 355 -11.06 -44.31 -5.29
CA ALA A 355 -10.33 -44.36 -4.03
C ALA A 355 -11.24 -44.63 -2.82
N ALA A 356 -12.44 -44.02 -2.78
CA ALA A 356 -13.44 -44.27 -1.74
C ALA A 356 -14.02 -45.69 -1.81
N ALA A 357 -14.27 -46.22 -3.01
CA ALA A 357 -14.73 -47.60 -3.20
C ALA A 357 -13.65 -48.64 -2.83
N GLY A 358 -12.37 -48.35 -3.09
CA GLY A 358 -11.25 -49.20 -2.68
C GLY A 358 -11.03 -49.22 -1.16
N ALA A 359 -11.26 -48.10 -0.47
CA ALA A 359 -11.18 -48.03 0.99
C ALA A 359 -12.37 -48.74 1.69
N GLY A 360 -13.56 -48.72 1.08
CA GLY A 360 -14.75 -49.42 1.59
C GLY A 360 -14.68 -50.94 1.45
N ALA A 361 -13.92 -51.47 0.50
CA ALA A 361 -13.74 -52.92 0.30
C ALA A 361 -12.75 -53.57 1.30
N GLY A 362 -11.98 -52.77 2.06
CA GLY A 362 -10.98 -53.26 3.02
C GLY A 362 -11.49 -53.52 4.44
N ALA A 363 -12.73 -53.15 4.77
CA ALA A 363 -13.28 -53.26 6.14
C ALA A 363 -14.16 -54.50 6.39
N GLY A 364 -14.17 -55.47 5.47
CA GLY A 364 -15.11 -56.61 5.49
C GLY A 364 -14.50 -58.00 5.66
N ALA A 365 -13.23 -58.13 6.07
CA ALA A 365 -12.60 -59.43 6.33
C ALA A 365 -12.06 -59.49 7.76
N GLY A 366 -12.96 -59.67 8.73
CA GLY A 366 -12.58 -60.17 10.05
C GLY A 366 -12.20 -61.64 9.94
N PRO A 367 -11.05 -62.08 10.51
CA PRO A 367 -10.67 -63.48 10.46
C PRO A 367 -11.58 -64.28 11.40
N SER A 368 -12.25 -65.27 10.84
CA SER A 368 -12.83 -66.39 11.56
C SER A 368 -11.74 -67.38 11.96
N GLY A 369 -11.73 -67.78 13.24
CA GLY A 369 -10.83 -68.77 13.85
C GLY A 369 -9.87 -68.10 14.84
N VAL A 370 -9.91 -68.35 16.15
CA VAL A 370 -10.18 -69.59 16.91
C VAL A 370 -11.02 -69.30 18.15
#